data_AF-A0A1T4SS14-F1
#
_entry.id   AF-A0A1T4SS14-F1
#
_cell.length_a   1.000
_cell.length_b   1.000
_cell.length_c   1.000
_cell.angle_alpha   90.00
_cell.angle_beta   90.00
_cell.angle_gamma   90.00
#
_symmetry.space_group_name_H-M   'P 1'
#
loop_
_entity.id
_entity.type
_entity.pdbx_description
1 polymer ?
#
loop_
_entity_poly.entity_id
_entity_poly.type
_entity_poly.pdbx_seq_one_letter_code
_entity_poly.pdbx_strand_id
1 'polypeptide(L)' 'MHNFLFRCPATGLMIQGSIEQVDPSTRFVPQDCPVCGGIHLVDPRTGERPQDEAKGDSDC' A
#
# COMPACT_ATOMS: atom_id res chain seq x y z
N MET A 1 -8.27 10.37 -10.50
CA MET A 1 -8.48 8.96 -10.08
C MET A 1 -7.36 8.11 -10.65
N HIS A 2 -6.50 7.58 -9.77
CA HIS A 2 -5.36 6.73 -10.08
C HIS A 2 -5.59 5.37 -9.42
N ASN A 3 -5.49 4.31 -10.20
CA ASN A 3 -5.62 2.93 -9.72
C ASN A 3 -4.23 2.33 -9.56
N PHE A 4 -4.03 1.56 -8.51
CA PHE A 4 -2.77 0.88 -8.22
C PHE A 4 -3.06 -0.47 -7.57
N LEU A 5 -2.04 -1.33 -7.53
CA LEU A 5 -2.14 -2.64 -6.92
C LEU A 5 -1.34 -2.66 -5.62
N PHE A 6 -1.88 -3.27 -4.59
CA PHE A 6 -1.17 -3.51 -3.34
C PHE A 6 -1.44 -4.91 -2.82
N ARG A 7 -0.53 -5.45 -2.02
CA ARG A 7 -0.68 -6.78 -1.42
C ARG A 7 -1.31 -6.71 -0.04
N CYS A 8 -2.40 -7.43 0.17
CA CYS A 8 -3.03 -7.55 1.48
C CYS A 8 -2.09 -8.29 2.47
N PRO A 9 -1.73 -7.71 3.62
CA PRO A 9 -0.94 -8.38 4.67
C PRO A 9 -1.59 -9.66 5.19
N ALA A 10 -2.92 -9.64 5.34
CA ALA A 10 -3.65 -10.67 6.05
C ALA A 10 -3.87 -11.90 5.18
N THR A 11 -4.17 -11.72 3.90
CA THR A 11 -4.51 -12.81 2.98
C THR A 11 -3.44 -13.08 1.93
N GLY A 12 -2.50 -12.16 1.73
CA GLY A 12 -1.46 -12.26 0.71
C GLY A 12 -1.94 -12.05 -0.72
N LEU A 13 -3.23 -11.72 -0.92
CA LEU A 13 -3.83 -11.46 -2.22
C LEU A 13 -3.50 -10.05 -2.73
N MET A 14 -3.44 -9.91 -4.06
CA MET A 14 -3.29 -8.62 -4.73
C MET A 14 -4.64 -7.93 -4.84
N ILE A 15 -4.70 -6.69 -4.41
CA ILE A 15 -5.91 -5.87 -4.34
C ILE A 15 -5.71 -4.62 -5.19
N GLN A 16 -6.75 -4.22 -5.93
CA GLN A 16 -6.76 -2.95 -6.62
C GLN A 16 -7.26 -1.86 -5.69
N GLY A 17 -6.39 -0.89 -5.38
CA GLY A 17 -6.72 0.36 -4.72
C GLY A 17 -6.99 1.47 -5.73
N SER A 18 -7.69 2.50 -5.29
CA SER A 18 -7.97 3.69 -6.10
C SER A 18 -7.90 4.94 -5.24
N ILE A 19 -7.19 5.97 -5.72
CA ILE A 19 -7.17 7.28 -5.06
C ILE A 19 -7.55 8.38 -6.03
N GLU A 20 -8.20 9.44 -5.54
CA GLU A 20 -8.61 10.54 -6.40
C GLU A 20 -7.44 11.47 -6.78
N GLN A 21 -6.61 11.81 -5.80
CA GLN A 21 -5.41 12.64 -5.94
C GLN A 21 -4.23 12.01 -5.18
N VAL A 22 -3.10 11.87 -5.87
CA VAL A 22 -1.81 11.63 -5.23
C VAL A 22 -1.29 13.00 -4.80
N ASP A 23 -1.38 13.32 -3.51
CA ASP A 23 -0.58 14.42 -2.99
C ASP A 23 0.90 13.98 -3.02
N PRO A 24 1.79 14.69 -3.73
CA PRO A 24 3.18 14.26 -3.87
C PRO A 24 3.96 14.27 -2.54
N SER A 25 3.46 14.98 -1.51
CA SER A 25 4.01 14.95 -0.16
C SER A 25 3.54 13.76 0.67
N THR A 26 2.43 13.12 0.27
CA THR A 26 1.85 11.97 0.98
C THR A 26 2.43 10.67 0.41
N ARG A 27 3.35 10.06 1.17
CA ARG A 27 3.99 8.80 0.78
C ARG A 27 3.06 7.59 0.90
N PHE A 28 2.27 7.52 1.97
CA PHE A 28 1.37 6.40 2.23
C PHE A 28 -0.06 6.89 2.35
N VAL A 29 -0.97 6.20 1.69
CA VAL A 29 -2.41 6.49 1.74
C VAL A 29 -3.15 5.32 2.40
N PRO A 30 -4.18 5.60 3.22
CA PRO A 30 -5.06 4.55 3.71
C PRO A 30 -5.89 3.99 2.56
N GLN A 31 -5.99 2.66 2.49
CA GLN A 31 -6.86 1.95 1.56
C GLN A 31 -7.68 0.90 2.30
N ASP A 32 -8.98 0.91 2.04
CA ASP A 32 -9.88 -0.16 2.45
C ASP A 32 -9.60 -1.43 1.64
N CYS A 33 -9.37 -2.53 2.35
CA CYS A 33 -9.16 -3.83 1.73
C CYS A 33 -10.47 -4.62 1.76
N PRO A 34 -11.17 -4.82 0.62
CA PRO A 34 -12.43 -5.55 0.57
C PRO A 34 -12.27 -7.04 0.91
N VAL A 35 -11.05 -7.56 0.87
CA VAL A 35 -10.76 -8.98 1.10
C VAL A 35 -10.62 -9.32 2.58
N CYS A 36 -9.96 -8.47 3.37
CA CYS A 36 -9.82 -8.70 4.82
C CYS A 36 -10.74 -7.79 5.66
N GLY A 37 -11.38 -6.78 5.04
CA GLY A 37 -12.21 -5.80 5.72
C GLY A 37 -11.44 -4.75 6.53
N GLY A 38 -10.10 -4.71 6.41
CA GLY A 38 -9.23 -3.79 7.15
C GLY A 38 -8.73 -2.62 6.31
N ILE A 39 -8.14 -1.63 6.98
CA ILE A 39 -7.47 -0.49 6.33
C ILE A 39 -5.96 -0.75 6.30
N HIS A 40 -5.33 -0.51 5.15
CA HIS A 40 -3.90 -0.67 4.95
C HIS A 40 -3.27 0.63 4.45
N LEU A 41 -2.17 1.04 5.07
CA LEU A 41 -1.33 2.13 4.58
C LEU A 41 -0.42 1.58 3.49
N VAL A 42 -0.53 2.15 2.29
CA VAL A 42 0.17 1.69 1.09
C VAL A 42 0.70 2.88 0.31
N ASP A 43 1.88 2.76 -0.28
CA ASP A 43 2.38 3.77 -1.22
C ASP A 43 1.69 3.52 -2.56
N PRO A 44 0.88 4.48 -3.07
CA PRO A 44 0.16 4.29 -4.32
C PRO A 44 1.08 4.21 -5.54
N ARG A 45 2.37 4.58 -5.41
CA ARG A 45 3.36 4.56 -6.49
C ARG A 45 4.05 3.20 -6.62
N THR A 46 4.27 2.51 -5.51
CA THR A 46 4.97 1.20 -5.49
C THR A 46 4.07 0.03 -5.09
N GLY A 47 2.94 0.30 -4.44
CA GLY A 47 2.07 -0.71 -3.84
C GLY A 47 2.61 -1.30 -2.53
N GLU A 48 3.73 -0.76 -2.03
CA GLU A 48 4.41 -1.25 -0.83
C GLU A 48 3.85 -0.63 0.45
N ARG A 49 4.10 -1.28 1.58
CA ARG A 49 3.68 -0.80 2.89
C ARG A 49 4.87 -0.22 3.65
N PRO A 50 4.66 0.65 4.64
CA PRO A 50 5.76 1.20 5.46
C PRO A 50 6.68 0.13 6.06
N GLN A 51 6.12 -1.02 6.41
CA GLN A 51 6.84 -2.16 6.99
C GLN A 51 7.69 -2.97 6.00
N ASP A 52 7.47 -2.81 4.69
CA ASP A 52 8.29 -3.47 3.67
C ASP A 52 9.62 -2.70 3.47
N GLU A 53 9.61 -1.38 3.69
CA GLU A 53 10.82 -0.52 3.59
C GLU A 53 11.83 -0.77 4.73
N ALA A 54 11.34 -1.13 5.93
CA ALA A 54 12.19 -1.41 7.10
C ALA A 54 13.06 -2.66 6.94
N LYS A 55 12.85 -3.46 5.88
CA LYS A 55 13.70 -4.62 5.54
C LYS A 55 14.86 -4.29 4.59
N GLY A 56 15.02 -3.02 4.19
CA GLY A 56 16.06 -2.59 3.26
C GLY A 56 17.45 -2.37 3.85
N ASP A 57 17.65 -2.47 5.17
CA ASP A 57 18.93 -2.14 5.82
C ASP A 57 19.28 -3.19 6.90
N SER A 58 19.76 -4.35 6.48
CA SER A 58 20.44 -5.36 7.32
C SER A 58 21.20 -6.35 6.43
N ASP A 59 22.12 -5.83 5.61
CA ASP A 59 23.22 -6.62 5.02
C ASP A 59 24.46 -5.73 4.96
N CYS A 60 25.14 -5.59 6.11
CA CYS A 60 26.54 -5.16 6.28
C CYS A 60 27.00 -5.59 7.68
#